data_AF-A0AB74QHG7-F1
#
_entry.id   AF-A0AB74QHG7-F1
#
_cell.length_a   1.000
_cell.length_b   1.000
_cell.length_c   1.000
_cell.angle_alpha   90.00
_cell.angle_beta   90.00
_cell.angle_gamma   90.00
#
_symmetry.space_group_name_H-M   'P 1'
#
loop_
_entity.id
_entity.type
_entity.pdbx_description
1 polymer ?
#
loop_
_entity_poly.entity_id
_entity_poly.type
_entity_poly.pdbx_seq_one_letter_code
_entity_poly.pdbx_strand_id
1 'polypeptide(L)'
;MKKITKKEIIEFVRDVVEEYRDWKLEKCGFYIKDNELNSFVSFEGKGIDINVYKENYDEIIYIEDYIKDYKRKEYNLKEIDSIIYEDVNEMINNYNEK
;
A
#
# COMPACT_ATOMS: atom_id res chain seq x y z
N MET A 1 -0.70 -8.80 15.77
CA MET A 1 0.00 -8.73 14.47
C MET A 1 1.49 -8.49 14.63
N LYS A 2 2.32 -9.03 13.72
CA LYS A 2 3.75 -8.67 13.62
C LYS A 2 3.87 -7.17 13.34
N LYS A 3 4.66 -6.46 14.13
CA LYS A 3 4.80 -4.99 13.99
C LYS A 3 5.62 -4.68 12.73
N ILE A 4 4.96 -4.27 11.65
CA ILE A 4 5.65 -3.67 10.51
C ILE A 4 6.18 -2.30 10.92
N THR A 5 7.40 -1.99 10.50
CA THR A 5 8.05 -0.73 10.79
C THR A 5 7.64 0.34 9.79
N LYS A 6 7.66 1.60 10.22
CA LYS A 6 7.52 2.77 9.33
C LYS A 6 8.46 2.68 8.12
N LYS A 7 9.65 2.10 8.32
CA LYS A 7 10.66 1.93 7.28
C LYS A 7 10.17 1.02 6.16
N GLU A 8 9.60 -0.14 6.48
CA GLU A 8 9.10 -1.10 5.49
C GLU A 8 7.95 -0.53 4.65
N ILE A 9 7.02 0.22 5.28
CA ILE A 9 5.93 0.89 4.56
C ILE A 9 6.50 1.93 3.57
N ILE A 10 7.44 2.76 4.03
CA ILE A 10 8.06 3.78 3.18
C ILE A 10 8.87 3.16 2.05
N GLU A 11 9.63 2.09 2.32
CA GLU A 11 10.39 1.37 1.29
C GLU A 11 9.46 0.86 0.19
N PHE A 12 8.35 0.22 0.56
CA PHE A 12 7.34 -0.19 -0.42
C PHE A 12 6.80 0.98 -1.24
N VAL A 13 6.41 2.10 -0.60
CA VAL A 13 5.90 3.28 -1.31
C VAL A 13 6.94 3.82 -2.30
N ARG A 14 8.22 3.85 -1.90
CA ARG A 14 9.33 4.29 -2.76
C ARG A 14 9.51 3.39 -3.98
N ASP A 15 9.48 2.09 -3.78
CA ASP A 15 9.63 1.10 -4.86
C ASP A 15 8.50 1.23 -5.88
N VAL A 16 7.24 1.39 -5.41
CA VAL A 16 6.09 1.58 -6.31
C VAL A 16 6.20 2.91 -7.08
N VAL A 17 6.61 4.00 -6.42
CA VAL A 17 6.81 5.31 -7.08
C VAL A 17 7.89 5.24 -8.16
N GLU A 18 8.96 4.48 -7.92
CA GLU A 18 10.04 4.25 -8.86
C GLU A 18 9.57 3.44 -10.07
N GLU A 19 8.94 2.28 -9.85
CA GLU A 19 8.40 1.45 -10.95
C GLU A 19 7.29 2.17 -11.75
N TYR A 20 6.50 3.03 -11.11
CA TYR A 20 5.48 3.85 -11.76
C TYR A 20 6.08 4.93 -12.70
N ARG A 21 7.40 4.99 -12.87
CA ARG A 21 8.04 5.76 -13.95
C ARG A 21 7.95 5.05 -15.30
N ASP A 22 8.06 3.73 -15.29
CA ASP A 22 8.16 2.91 -16.50
C ASP A 22 6.88 2.12 -16.79
N TRP A 23 6.09 1.86 -15.76
CA TRP A 23 4.84 1.11 -15.84
C TRP A 23 3.65 1.96 -15.43
N LYS A 24 2.45 1.61 -15.89
CA LYS A 24 1.23 2.27 -15.46
C LYS A 24 0.64 1.54 -14.25
N LEU A 25 0.60 2.21 -13.10
CA LEU A 25 0.05 1.66 -11.87
C LEU A 25 -1.46 1.44 -12.01
N GLU A 26 -1.92 0.22 -11.73
CA GLU A 26 -3.35 -0.10 -11.63
C GLU A 26 -3.82 0.01 -10.19
N LYS A 27 -3.25 -0.82 -9.30
CA LYS A 27 -3.63 -0.89 -7.88
C LYS A 27 -2.41 -1.16 -7.02
N CYS A 28 -2.38 -0.63 -5.80
CA CYS A 28 -1.40 -1.04 -4.80
C CYS A 28 -1.91 -0.74 -3.40
N GLY A 29 -1.33 -1.40 -2.41
CA GLY A 29 -1.70 -1.14 -1.03
C GLY A 29 -1.22 -2.21 -0.09
N PHE A 30 -1.94 -2.33 1.02
CA PHE A 30 -1.63 -3.27 2.09
C PHE A 30 -2.87 -4.02 2.51
N TYR A 31 -2.71 -5.27 2.94
CA TYR A 31 -3.78 -6.08 3.49
C TYR A 31 -3.32 -6.86 4.71
N ILE A 32 -4.24 -7.16 5.62
CA ILE A 32 -4.00 -8.02 6.77
C ILE A 32 -4.56 -9.40 6.46
N LYS A 33 -3.75 -10.43 6.67
CA LYS A 33 -4.18 -11.82 6.55
C LYS A 33 -3.38 -12.66 7.52
N ASP A 34 -4.04 -13.59 8.21
CA ASP A 34 -3.39 -14.51 9.15
C ASP A 34 -2.55 -13.76 10.21
N ASN A 35 -3.04 -12.58 10.65
CA ASN A 35 -2.38 -11.69 11.62
C ASN A 35 -1.03 -11.12 11.13
N GLU A 36 -0.82 -11.06 9.81
CA GLU A 36 0.33 -10.47 9.14
C GLU A 36 -0.10 -9.36 8.17
N LEU A 37 0.64 -8.24 8.17
CA LEU A 37 0.48 -7.17 7.20
C LEU A 37 1.29 -7.52 5.94
N ASN A 38 0.63 -7.52 4.79
CA ASN A 38 1.18 -7.82 3.49
C ASN A 38 1.01 -6.61 2.57
N SER A 39 1.91 -6.41 1.61
CA SER A 39 1.78 -5.38 0.58
C SER A 39 1.50 -6.02 -0.79
N PHE A 40 0.87 -5.26 -1.68
CA PHE A 40 0.62 -5.69 -3.06
C PHE A 40 0.75 -4.53 -4.03
N VAL A 41 1.16 -4.84 -5.25
CA VAL A 41 1.19 -3.89 -6.36
C VAL A 41 0.79 -4.60 -7.65
N SER A 42 0.06 -3.90 -8.50
CA SER A 42 -0.32 -4.34 -9.84
C SER A 42 -0.14 -3.17 -10.80
N PHE A 43 0.54 -3.46 -11.90
CA PHE A 43 0.75 -2.55 -13.01
C PHE A 43 0.02 -3.10 -14.24
N GLU A 44 -0.32 -2.24 -15.20
CA GLU A 44 -0.97 -2.68 -16.44
C GLU A 44 -0.12 -3.75 -17.13
N GLY A 45 -0.72 -4.93 -17.36
CA GLY A 45 -0.05 -6.10 -17.92
C GLY A 45 0.74 -6.96 -16.92
N LYS A 46 0.84 -6.56 -15.64
CA LYS A 46 1.37 -7.38 -14.54
C LYS A 46 0.22 -7.83 -13.63
N GLY A 47 0.13 -9.14 -13.39
CA GLY A 47 -0.90 -9.73 -12.53
C GLY A 47 -0.88 -9.16 -11.10
N ILE A 48 -2.01 -9.29 -10.41
CA ILE A 48 -2.20 -8.87 -9.02
C ILE A 48 -1.97 -10.04 -8.05
N ASP A 49 -1.64 -9.75 -6.79
CA ASP A 49 -1.56 -10.73 -5.71
C ASP A 49 -2.84 -11.59 -5.65
N ILE A 50 -2.67 -12.91 -5.53
CA ILE A 50 -3.77 -13.87 -5.55
C ILE A 50 -4.74 -13.72 -4.38
N ASN A 51 -4.26 -13.29 -3.21
CA ASN A 51 -5.11 -13.02 -2.05
C ASN A 51 -5.96 -11.78 -2.29
N VAL A 52 -5.41 -10.75 -2.96
CA VAL A 52 -6.17 -9.56 -3.33
C VAL A 52 -7.20 -9.89 -4.42
N TYR A 53 -6.81 -10.67 -5.43
CA TYR A 53 -7.72 -11.12 -6.48
C TYR A 53 -8.90 -11.95 -5.95
N LYS A 54 -8.63 -12.84 -4.98
CA LYS A 54 -9.66 -13.71 -4.38
C LYS A 54 -10.39 -13.08 -3.20
N GLU A 55 -10.09 -11.83 -2.87
CA GLU A 55 -10.63 -11.16 -1.68
C GLU A 55 -10.41 -11.96 -0.39
N ASN A 56 -9.24 -12.62 -0.29
CA ASN A 56 -8.86 -13.51 0.80
C ASN A 56 -7.94 -12.80 1.80
N TYR A 57 -8.50 -11.83 2.52
CA TYR A 57 -7.85 -11.01 3.54
C TYR A 57 -8.88 -10.56 4.58
N ASP A 58 -8.41 -10.18 5.77
CA ASP A 58 -9.25 -9.67 6.86
C ASP A 58 -9.56 -8.18 6.67
N GLU A 59 -8.55 -7.40 6.27
CA GLU A 59 -8.60 -5.95 6.05
C GLU A 59 -7.72 -5.58 4.86
N ILE A 60 -8.06 -4.51 4.14
CA ILE A 60 -7.28 -4.00 3.02
C ILE A 60 -7.36 -2.47 2.95
N ILE A 61 -6.25 -1.85 2.56
CA ILE A 61 -6.18 -0.44 2.19
C ILE A 61 -5.54 -0.29 0.82
N TYR A 62 -6.16 0.54 -0.02
CA TYR A 62 -5.67 0.93 -1.34
C TYR A 62 -5.00 2.30 -1.25
N ILE A 63 -3.81 2.44 -1.84
CA ILE A 63 -2.98 3.64 -1.74
C ILE A 63 -2.62 4.22 -3.11
N GLU A 64 -3.09 3.61 -4.21
CA GLU A 64 -2.70 4.01 -5.56
C GLU A 64 -3.03 5.47 -5.88
N ASP A 65 -4.07 6.03 -5.26
CA ASP A 65 -4.47 7.41 -5.52
C ASP A 65 -3.46 8.41 -4.94
N TYR A 66 -2.93 8.18 -3.74
CA TYR A 66 -1.83 8.99 -3.19
C TYR A 66 -0.59 8.99 -4.10
N ILE A 67 -0.27 7.83 -4.71
CA ILE A 67 0.86 7.70 -5.63
C ILE A 67 0.58 8.44 -6.95
N LYS A 68 -0.66 8.39 -7.46
CA LYS A 68 -1.07 9.15 -8.64
C LYS A 68 -1.04 10.66 -8.37
N ASP A 69 -1.48 11.10 -7.21
CA ASP A 69 -1.49 12.51 -6.82
C ASP A 69 -0.07 13.05 -6.63
N TYR A 70 0.85 12.23 -6.13
CA TYR A 70 2.28 12.54 -6.16
C TYR A 70 2.80 12.78 -7.60
N LYS A 71 2.44 11.94 -8.58
CA LYS A 71 2.83 12.18 -9.99
C LYS A 71 2.22 13.45 -10.57
N ARG A 72 1.01 13.82 -10.13
CA ARG A 72 0.36 15.09 -10.48
C ARG A 72 0.97 16.29 -9.78
N LYS A 73 1.93 16.08 -8.87
CA LYS A 73 2.58 17.10 -8.03
C LYS A 73 1.62 17.78 -7.05
N GLU A 74 0.54 17.10 -6.69
CA GLU A 74 -0.41 17.54 -5.65
C GLU A 74 0.17 17.30 -4.26
N TYR A 75 0.97 16.24 -4.12
CA TYR A 75 1.75 15.95 -2.92
C TYR A 75 3.23 15.78 -3.26
N ASN A 76 4.07 16.07 -2.28
CA ASN A 76 5.47 15.69 -2.29
C ASN A 76 5.68 14.31 -1.66
N LEU A 77 6.88 13.79 -1.87
CA LEU A 77 7.22 12.42 -1.52
C LEU A 77 7.19 12.14 0.01
N LYS A 78 7.45 13.15 0.85
CA LYS A 78 7.38 13.03 2.31
C LYS A 78 5.94 13.11 2.84
N GLU A 79 5.07 13.82 2.13
CA GLU A 79 3.65 13.93 2.47
C GLU A 79 2.98 12.58 2.27
N ILE A 80 3.14 11.95 1.09
CA ILE A 80 2.54 10.64 0.84
C ILE A 80 3.07 9.57 1.80
N ASP A 81 4.36 9.61 2.18
CA ASP A 81 4.91 8.67 3.16
C ASP A 81 4.21 8.77 4.51
N SER A 82 3.92 10.00 4.93
CA SER A 82 3.33 10.26 6.24
C SER A 82 1.86 9.86 6.25
N ILE A 83 1.12 10.25 5.21
CA ILE A 83 -0.30 9.90 5.03
C ILE A 83 -0.47 8.37 4.97
N ILE A 84 0.25 7.71 4.06
CA ILE A 84 0.16 6.25 3.90
C ILE A 84 0.55 5.52 5.18
N TYR A 85 1.58 5.99 5.89
CA TYR A 85 1.96 5.41 7.17
C TYR A 85 0.85 5.56 8.23
N GLU A 86 0.20 6.72 8.31
CA GLU A 86 -0.89 6.96 9.25
C GLU A 86 -2.09 6.07 8.92
N ASP A 87 -2.52 6.02 7.66
CA ASP A 87 -3.67 5.21 7.24
C ASP A 87 -3.43 3.70 7.46
N VAL A 88 -2.21 3.21 7.16
CA VAL A 88 -1.85 1.82 7.43
C VAL A 88 -1.87 1.53 8.93
N ASN A 89 -1.40 2.44 9.78
CA ASN A 89 -1.49 2.25 11.24
C ASN A 89 -2.92 2.29 11.75
N GLU A 90 -3.78 3.14 11.18
CA GLU A 90 -5.19 3.16 11.53
C GLU A 90 -5.85 1.82 11.19
N MET A 91 -5.60 1.28 9.99
CA MET A 91 -6.06 -0.07 9.61
C MET A 91 -5.57 -1.14 10.61
N ILE A 92 -4.29 -1.10 11.00
CA ILE A 92 -3.70 -2.01 11.98
C ILE A 92 -4.39 -1.90 13.34
N ASN A 93 -4.63 -0.68 13.82
CA ASN A 93 -5.27 -0.44 15.12
C ASN A 93 -6.71 -0.93 15.12
N ASN A 94 -7.48 -0.58 14.07
CA ASN A 94 -8.86 -1.02 13.89
C ASN A 94 -8.96 -2.55 13.85
N TYR A 95 -8.00 -3.24 13.22
CA TYR A 95 -7.95 -4.70 13.23
C TYR A 95 -7.68 -5.29 14.62
N ASN A 96 -6.76 -4.70 15.40
CA ASN A 96 -6.43 -5.21 16.74
C ASN A 96 -7.52 -4.92 17.79
N GLU A 97 -8.42 -3.97 17.54
CA GLU A 97 -9.56 -3.65 18.42
C GLU A 97 -10.80 -4.54 18.18
N LYS A 98 -10.81 -5.34 17.11
CA LYS A 98 -11.85 -6.33 16.81
C LYS A 98 -11.71 -7.60 17.65
#